data_AF-A0A3M1E958-F1
#
_entry.id   AF-A0A3M1E958-F1
#
_cell.length_a   1.000
_cell.length_b   1.000
_cell.length_c   1.000
_cell.angle_alpha   90.00
_cell.angle_beta   90.00
_cell.angle_gamma   90.00
#
_symmetry.space_group_name_H-M   'P 1'
#
loop_
_entity.id
_entity.type
_entity.pdbx_description
1 polymer ?
#
loop_
_entity_poly.entity_id
_entity_poly.type
_entity_poly.pdbx_seq_one_letter_code
_entity_poly.pdbx_strand_id
1 'polypeptide(L)'
;EPVILTMHLADDGPIRLQRFGRVRFPVQGEEVSLWLYWVMGYGGGIFLPFHDRTAGKTTYGGGRYLLDTIKHADLGHEAGGLVLDFNYAYNPSCAYNARWHCPLPPKENRLPVAIPAGEQKYSPPVGG
;
A
#
# COMPACT_ATOMS: atom_id res chain seq x y z
N GLU A 1 -21.79 -7.39 5.85
CA GLU A 1 -21.98 -6.31 4.86
C GLU A 1 -20.63 -5.86 4.34
N PRO A 2 -20.49 -5.46 3.06
CA PRO A 2 -19.23 -4.96 2.53
C PRO A 2 -18.88 -3.64 3.23
N VAL A 3 -17.65 -3.54 3.76
CA VAL A 3 -17.19 -2.27 4.32
C VAL A 3 -16.50 -1.46 3.24
N ILE A 4 -17.12 -0.34 2.88
CA ILE A 4 -16.60 0.63 1.93
C ILE A 4 -15.93 1.76 2.71
N LEU A 5 -14.65 1.99 2.44
CA LEU A 5 -13.90 3.15 2.92
C LEU A 5 -13.92 4.21 1.83
N THR A 6 -14.27 5.45 2.20
CA THR A 6 -14.12 6.60 1.30
C THR A 6 -12.92 7.41 1.77
N MET A 7 -11.91 7.51 0.92
CA MET A 7 -10.72 8.32 1.17
C MET A 7 -10.76 9.54 0.28
N HIS A 8 -10.58 10.72 0.86
CA HIS A 8 -10.56 11.97 0.12
C HIS A 8 -9.12 12.28 -0.26
N LEU A 9 -8.83 12.29 -1.56
CA LEU A 9 -7.58 12.77 -2.12
C LEU A 9 -7.84 14.22 -2.53
N ALA A 10 -7.10 15.17 -1.95
CA ALA A 10 -7.43 16.61 -1.97
C ALA A 10 -8.15 17.09 -3.24
N ASP A 11 -7.42 17.39 -4.31
CA ASP A 11 -8.00 17.91 -5.56
C ASP A 11 -8.48 16.79 -6.50
N ASP A 12 -8.12 15.52 -6.24
CA ASP A 12 -8.41 14.36 -7.10
C ASP A 12 -9.77 13.70 -6.79
N GLY A 13 -10.51 14.21 -5.79
CA GLY A 13 -11.80 13.69 -5.38
C GLY A 13 -11.72 12.40 -4.55
N PRO A 14 -12.87 11.82 -4.18
CA PRO A 14 -12.90 10.65 -3.32
C PRO A 14 -12.57 9.37 -4.09
N ILE A 15 -11.67 8.56 -3.52
CA ILE A 15 -11.52 7.15 -3.89
C ILE A 15 -12.34 6.30 -2.93
N ARG A 16 -13.10 5.35 -3.47
CA ARG A 16 -13.87 4.37 -2.67
C ARG A 16 -13.17 3.02 -2.73
N LEU A 17 -12.95 2.41 -1.58
CA LEU A 17 -12.26 1.14 -1.41
C LEU A 17 -13.17 0.16 -0.71
N GLN A 18 -13.50 -0.96 -1.35
CA GLN A 18 -14.25 -2.03 -0.72
C GLN A 18 -13.30 -3.06 -0.11
N ARG A 19 -13.39 -3.31 1.21
CA ARG A 19 -12.70 -4.47 1.80
C ARG A 19 -13.32 -5.76 1.28
N PHE A 20 -12.49 -6.63 0.72
CA PHE A 20 -12.98 -7.91 0.17
C PHE A 20 -12.19 -9.13 0.67
N GLY A 21 -10.98 -8.93 1.22
CA GLY A 21 -10.17 -10.04 1.71
C GLY A 21 -9.19 -9.60 2.80
N ARG A 22 -8.62 -10.58 3.51
CA ARG A 22 -7.59 -10.34 4.51
C ARG A 22 -6.52 -11.41 4.38
N VAL A 23 -5.27 -10.99 4.35
CA VAL A 23 -4.12 -11.88 4.39
C VAL A 23 -3.53 -11.89 5.78
N ARG A 24 -3.05 -13.06 6.22
CA ARG A 24 -2.37 -13.27 7.49
C ARG A 24 -1.05 -13.94 7.19
N PHE A 25 0.01 -13.48 7.86
CA PHE A 25 1.35 -14.00 7.63
C PHE A 25 2.24 -13.72 8.85
N PRO A 26 3.22 -14.59 9.11
CA PRO A 26 4.21 -14.36 10.16
C PRO A 26 5.27 -13.34 9.69
N VAL A 27 5.66 -12.44 10.58
CA VAL A 27 6.85 -11.60 10.43
C VAL A 27 7.66 -11.71 11.71
N GLN A 28 8.87 -12.27 11.62
CA GLN A 28 9.75 -12.45 12.78
C GLN A 28 9.06 -13.18 13.96
N GLY A 29 8.16 -14.12 13.66
CA GLY A 29 7.39 -14.88 14.66
C GLY A 29 6.13 -14.18 15.18
N GLU A 30 5.84 -12.95 14.75
CA GLU A 30 4.58 -12.24 15.05
C GLU A 30 3.57 -12.45 13.90
N GLU A 31 2.41 -13.04 14.22
CA GLU A 31 1.31 -13.16 13.27
C GLU A 31 0.66 -11.79 13.05
N VAL A 32 0.78 -11.27 11.83
CA VAL A 32 0.19 -9.98 11.44
C VAL A 32 -0.79 -10.16 10.28
N SER A 33 -1.50 -9.10 9.93
CA SER A 33 -2.47 -9.16 8.85
C SER A 33 -2.69 -7.84 8.16
N LEU A 34 -3.07 -7.90 6.88
CA LEU A 34 -3.47 -6.75 6.08
C LEU A 34 -4.81 -7.03 5.40
N TRP A 35 -5.65 -6.00 5.30
CA TRP A 35 -6.83 -6.02 4.45
C TRP A 35 -6.46 -5.75 3.00
N LEU A 36 -7.11 -6.50 2.10
CA LEU A 36 -7.13 -6.29 0.66
C LEU A 36 -8.35 -5.44 0.31
N TYR A 37 -8.13 -4.45 -0.53
CA TYR A 37 -9.16 -3.53 -0.98
C TYR A 37 -9.39 -3.65 -2.49
N TRP A 38 -10.65 -3.57 -2.90
CA TRP A 38 -11.01 -3.38 -4.29
C TRP A 38 -11.30 -1.89 -4.51
N VAL A 39 -10.58 -1.26 -5.44
CA VAL A 39 -10.83 0.13 -5.82
C VAL A 39 -12.14 0.20 -6.60
N MET A 40 -13.09 0.98 -6.12
CA MET A 40 -14.39 1.18 -6.74
C MET A 40 -14.35 2.39 -7.69
N GLY A 41 -14.09 2.14 -8.97
CA GLY A 41 -13.94 3.17 -10.02
C GLY A 41 -12.63 2.98 -10.80
N TYR A 42 -12.37 3.80 -11.82
CA TYR A 42 -11.09 3.80 -12.56
C TYR A 42 -10.66 2.40 -13.08
N GLY A 43 -11.59 1.64 -13.67
CA GLY A 43 -11.33 0.28 -14.17
C GLY A 43 -11.37 -0.83 -13.11
N GLY A 44 -11.21 -0.50 -11.83
CA GLY A 44 -11.28 -1.44 -10.71
C GLY A 44 -10.06 -2.34 -10.59
N GLY A 45 -9.75 -2.76 -9.36
CA GLY A 45 -8.61 -3.65 -9.12
C GLY A 45 -8.23 -3.75 -7.65
N ILE A 46 -7.31 -4.67 -7.38
CA ILE A 46 -6.81 -4.96 -6.04
C ILE A 46 -5.79 -3.91 -5.65
N PHE A 47 -5.98 -3.37 -4.46
CA PHE A 47 -5.12 -2.38 -3.86
C PHE A 47 -4.74 -2.81 -2.45
N LEU A 48 -3.44 -2.81 -2.18
CA LEU A 48 -2.88 -3.20 -0.89
C LEU A 48 -1.87 -2.14 -0.41
N PRO A 49 -2.37 -1.06 0.21
CA PRO A 49 -1.52 -0.09 0.90
C PRO A 49 -1.18 -0.59 2.30
N PHE A 50 0.04 -0.37 2.75
CA PHE A 50 0.45 -0.70 4.11
C PHE A 50 1.45 0.29 4.69
N HIS A 51 1.49 0.35 6.01
CA HIS A 51 2.48 1.08 6.77
C HIS A 51 3.10 0.12 7.78
N ASP A 52 4.40 0.28 8.07
CA ASP A 52 5.12 -0.60 9.00
C ASP A 52 6.15 0.22 9.82
N ARG A 53 6.89 -0.43 10.73
CA ARG A 53 7.85 0.25 11.63
C ARG A 53 9.10 0.83 10.94
N THR A 54 9.31 0.56 9.65
CA THR A 54 10.36 1.18 8.83
C THR A 54 9.99 2.57 8.29
N ALA A 55 8.69 2.89 8.23
CA ALA A 55 8.19 4.15 7.66
C ALA A 55 8.76 5.37 8.39
N GLY A 56 9.26 6.33 7.63
CA GLY A 56 9.90 7.56 8.12
C GLY A 56 11.34 7.36 8.61
N LYS A 57 11.78 6.11 8.81
CA LYS A 57 13.16 5.78 9.20
C LYS A 57 13.98 5.45 7.95
N THR A 58 13.65 4.34 7.30
CA THR A 58 14.35 3.83 6.11
C THR A 58 13.45 3.80 4.87
N THR A 59 12.13 3.80 5.03
CA THR A 59 11.13 3.79 3.93
C THR A 59 10.24 5.03 4.00
N TYR A 60 9.44 5.29 2.96
CA TYR A 60 8.62 6.50 2.89
C TYR A 60 7.65 6.61 4.08
N GLY A 61 7.56 7.80 4.67
CA GLY A 61 6.80 8.05 5.90
C GLY A 61 5.29 7.84 5.77
N GLY A 62 4.73 8.02 4.56
CA GLY A 62 3.31 7.77 4.30
C GLY A 62 2.93 6.30 4.21
N GLY A 63 3.90 5.38 4.18
CA GLY A 63 3.69 3.97 3.85
C GLY A 63 3.91 3.66 2.37
N ARG A 64 3.71 2.40 1.99
CA ARG A 64 4.02 1.86 0.67
C ARG A 64 2.85 1.05 0.12
N TYR A 65 2.89 0.77 -1.18
CA TYR A 65 1.93 -0.10 -1.84
C TYR A 65 2.60 -1.42 -2.19
N LEU A 66 1.90 -2.52 -1.94
CA LEU A 66 2.32 -3.86 -2.35
C LEU A 66 1.61 -4.31 -3.63
N LEU A 67 0.33 -3.92 -3.79
CA LEU A 67 -0.47 -4.19 -4.98
C LEU A 67 -1.22 -2.92 -5.39
N ASP A 68 -1.26 -2.64 -6.70
CA ASP A 68 -2.15 -1.69 -7.35
C ASP A 68 -2.44 -2.20 -8.76
N THR A 69 -3.34 -3.18 -8.88
CA THR A 69 -3.54 -3.92 -10.14
C THR A 69 -4.16 -3.07 -11.25
N ILE A 70 -4.84 -1.97 -10.89
CA ILE A 70 -5.31 -0.97 -11.88
C ILE A 70 -4.14 -0.39 -12.65
N LYS A 71 -2.99 -0.25 -11.99
CA LYS A 71 -1.76 0.29 -12.57
C LYS A 71 -0.78 -0.82 -12.99
N HIS A 72 -1.25 -2.06 -13.08
CA HIS A 72 -0.43 -3.24 -13.40
C HIS A 72 0.78 -3.41 -12.45
N ALA A 73 0.64 -2.96 -11.21
CA ALA A 73 1.64 -3.13 -10.17
C ALA A 73 1.27 -4.34 -9.29
N ASP A 74 1.46 -5.54 -9.85
CA ASP A 74 1.28 -6.81 -9.17
C ASP A 74 2.17 -7.90 -9.80
N LEU A 75 2.34 -9.01 -9.08
CA LEU A 75 3.12 -10.17 -9.52
C LEU A 75 2.23 -11.31 -10.03
N GLY A 76 0.94 -11.03 -10.27
CA GLY A 76 -0.05 -12.01 -10.69
C GLY A 76 -0.45 -12.99 -9.60
N HIS A 77 -0.77 -14.21 -10.04
CA HIS A 77 -1.26 -15.28 -9.19
C HIS A 77 -0.47 -16.57 -9.42
N GLU A 78 -0.25 -17.32 -8.35
CA GLU A 78 0.37 -18.65 -8.39
C GLU A 78 -0.47 -19.63 -7.58
N ALA A 79 -0.63 -20.86 -8.10
CA ALA A 79 -1.39 -21.94 -7.45
C ALA A 79 -2.80 -21.53 -6.96
N GLY A 80 -3.45 -20.58 -7.64
CA GLY A 80 -4.79 -20.07 -7.28
C GLY A 80 -4.81 -18.99 -6.19
N GLY A 81 -3.65 -18.51 -5.73
CA GLY A 81 -3.52 -17.40 -4.78
C GLY A 81 -2.82 -16.18 -5.37
N LEU A 82 -3.01 -15.01 -4.75
CA LEU A 82 -2.27 -13.79 -5.08
C LEU A 82 -0.83 -13.89 -4.57
N VAL A 83 0.14 -13.47 -5.38
CA VAL A 83 1.54 -13.38 -4.94
C VAL A 83 1.74 -12.07 -4.18
N LEU A 84 2.18 -12.17 -2.94
CA LEU A 84 2.53 -11.04 -2.08
C LEU A 84 4.01 -11.08 -1.73
N ASP A 85 4.84 -10.34 -2.46
CA ASP A 85 6.27 -10.22 -2.20
C ASP A 85 6.64 -8.78 -1.80
N PHE A 86 6.93 -8.59 -0.51
CA PHE A 86 7.28 -7.29 0.05
C PHE A 86 8.59 -6.70 -0.51
N ASN A 87 9.42 -7.48 -1.21
CA ASN A 87 10.56 -6.94 -1.96
C ASN A 87 10.14 -6.01 -3.11
N TYR A 88 8.90 -6.12 -3.57
CA TYR A 88 8.32 -5.27 -4.62
C TYR A 88 7.42 -4.17 -4.06
N ALA A 89 7.38 -3.97 -2.74
CA ALA A 89 6.68 -2.84 -2.15
C ALA A 89 7.32 -1.53 -2.62
N TYR A 90 6.53 -0.60 -3.15
CA TYR A 90 7.02 0.62 -3.78
C TYR A 90 6.42 1.88 -3.15
N ASN A 91 7.08 3.01 -3.35
CA ASN A 91 6.63 4.29 -2.83
C ASN A 91 5.50 4.87 -3.70
N PRO A 92 4.45 5.45 -3.09
CA PRO A 92 3.44 6.19 -3.84
C PRO A 92 4.05 7.45 -4.50
N SER A 93 3.44 7.96 -5.57
CA SER A 93 3.95 9.13 -6.32
C SER A 93 4.18 10.38 -5.44
N CYS A 94 3.40 10.56 -4.38
CA CYS A 94 3.56 11.66 -3.43
C CYS A 94 4.88 11.62 -2.63
N ALA A 95 5.57 10.47 -2.62
CA ALA A 95 6.90 10.35 -2.02
C ALA A 95 7.98 11.12 -2.78
N TYR A 96 7.78 11.34 -4.09
CA TYR A 96 8.76 12.03 -4.94
C TYR A 96 8.36 13.48 -5.22
N ASN A 97 7.07 13.80 -5.19
CA ASN A 97 6.58 15.15 -5.44
C ASN A 97 5.28 15.43 -4.68
N ALA A 98 5.30 16.46 -3.83
CA ALA A 98 4.19 16.85 -2.98
C ALA A 98 2.93 17.33 -3.73
N ARG A 99 3.04 17.60 -5.04
CA ARG A 99 1.89 17.96 -5.89
C ARG A 99 0.90 16.80 -6.07
N TRP A 100 1.30 15.56 -5.80
CA TRP A 100 0.46 14.39 -5.99
C TRP A 100 -0.23 14.01 -4.68
N HIS A 101 -1.51 13.66 -4.76
CA HIS A 101 -2.26 13.12 -3.63
C HIS A 101 -2.39 11.61 -3.77
N CYS A 102 -1.99 10.86 -2.74
CA CYS A 102 -2.02 9.40 -2.79
C CYS A 102 -2.79 8.82 -1.59
N PRO A 103 -3.55 7.73 -1.79
CA PRO A 103 -4.24 7.06 -0.70
C PRO A 103 -3.27 6.58 0.40
N LEU A 104 -3.41 7.11 1.61
CA LEU A 104 -2.64 6.61 2.76
C LEU A 104 -3.18 5.25 3.26
N PRO A 105 -2.31 4.34 3.75
CA PRO A 105 -2.77 3.10 4.36
C PRO A 105 -3.79 3.35 5.49
N PRO A 106 -4.97 2.69 5.45
CA PRO A 106 -5.94 2.72 6.54
C PRO A 106 -5.32 2.25 7.87
N LYS A 107 -5.93 2.61 9.01
CA LYS A 107 -5.39 2.27 10.34
C LYS A 107 -5.19 0.76 10.51
N GLU A 108 -6.08 -0.04 9.93
CA GLU A 108 -6.05 -1.50 9.99
C GLU A 108 -4.92 -2.13 9.16
N ASN A 109 -4.31 -1.38 8.24
CA ASN A 109 -3.14 -1.80 7.45
C ASN A 109 -1.84 -1.18 7.96
N ARG A 110 -1.81 -0.78 9.24
CA ARG A 110 -0.59 -0.37 9.94
C ARG A 110 -0.05 -1.54 10.74
N LEU A 111 1.03 -2.13 10.25
CA LEU A 111 1.70 -3.26 10.89
C LEU A 111 2.50 -2.78 12.11
N PRO A 112 2.42 -3.50 13.23
CA PRO A 112 3.23 -3.24 14.42
C PRO A 112 4.68 -3.79 14.27
N VAL A 113 5.03 -4.38 13.14
CA VAL A 113 6.35 -4.96 12.84
C VAL A 113 7.10 -4.13 11.81
N ALA A 114 8.40 -4.38 11.64
CA ALA A 114 9.20 -3.78 10.58
C ALA A 114 9.24 -4.70 9.35
N ILE A 115 9.08 -4.13 8.15
CA ILE A 115 9.24 -4.83 6.87
C ILE A 115 10.44 -4.21 6.11
N PRO A 116 11.68 -4.70 6.35
CA PRO A 116 12.90 -4.14 5.78
C PRO A 116 13.16 -4.64 4.34
N ALA A 117 12.13 -4.66 3.50
CA ALA A 117 12.17 -5.09 2.10
C ALA A 117 11.38 -4.10 1.26
N GLY A 118 11.68 -3.98 -0.04
CA GLY A 118 11.05 -3.02 -0.94
C GLY A 118 11.77 -1.68 -1.00
N GLU A 119 11.12 -0.71 -1.63
CA GLU A 119 11.71 0.60 -1.91
C GLU A 119 11.99 1.39 -0.62
N GLN A 120 13.17 2.03 -0.59
CA GLN A 120 13.59 2.92 0.49
C GLN A 120 13.05 4.33 0.28
N LYS A 121 13.11 5.17 1.33
CA LYS A 121 12.67 6.57 1.21
C LYS A 121 13.49 7.31 0.16
N TYR A 122 12.81 8.02 -0.73
CA TYR A 122 13.45 8.92 -1.67
C TYR A 122 14.09 10.10 -0.91
N SER A 123 15.34 10.41 -1.23
CA SER A 123 16.01 11.63 -0.78
C SER A 123 16.46 12.38 -2.04
N PRO A 124 15.86 13.54 -2.36
CA PRO A 124 16.30 14.30 -3.52
C PRO A 124 17.78 14.70 -3.34
N PRO A 125 18.56 14.78 -4.43
CA PRO A 125 19.91 15.31 -4.37
C PRO A 125 19.90 16.69 -3.72
N VAL A 126 20.84 16.96 -2.81
CA VAL A 126 20.97 18.28 -2.19
C VAL A 126 21.49 19.26 -3.25
N GLY A 127 20.64 20.21 -3.68
CA GLY A 127 21.04 21.36 -4.51
C GLY A 127 20.39 21.48 -5.88
N GLY A 128 19.06 21.41 -5.97
CA GLY A 128 18.28 21.80 -7.16
C GLY A 128 17.67 23.18 -7.00
#